data_AF-A0A6L9Y0B4-F1
#
_entry.id   AF-A0A6L9Y0B4-F1
#
_cell.length_a   1.000
_cell.length_b   1.000
_cell.length_c   1.000
_cell.angle_alpha   90.00
_cell.angle_beta   90.00
_cell.angle_gamma   90.00
#
_symmetry.space_group_name_H-M   'P 1'
#
loop_
_entity.id
_entity.type
_entity.pdbx_description
1 polymer ?
#
loop_
_entity_poly.entity_id
_entity_poly.type
_entity_poly.pdbx_seq_one_letter_code
_entity_poly.pdbx_strand_id
1 'polypeptide(L)' 'MSQKPVRRGARRAQLPAAPGTDPTPQKVPKQADAPVRAGEDTDRAWGDTSDSNDERLKGDVPPHW' A
#
# COMPACT_ATOMS: atom_id res chain seq x y z
N MET A 1 -5.02 -16.89 -35.54
CA MET A 1 -5.84 -15.73 -35.10
C MET A 1 -5.44 -15.40 -33.67
N SER A 2 -4.55 -14.42 -33.48
CA SER A 2 -4.01 -14.08 -32.14
C SER A 2 -4.79 -12.91 -31.56
N GLN A 3 -5.70 -13.17 -30.61
CA GLN A 3 -6.39 -12.10 -29.91
C GLN A 3 -5.43 -11.41 -28.92
N LYS A 4 -5.27 -10.10 -29.05
CA LYS A 4 -4.49 -9.28 -28.12
C LYS A 4 -5.30 -9.08 -26.82
N PRO A 5 -4.69 -9.16 -25.63
CA PRO A 5 -5.42 -8.98 -24.39
C PRO A 5 -5.95 -7.54 -24.27
N VAL A 6 -7.27 -7.41 -24.12
CA VAL A 6 -7.95 -6.14 -23.88
C VAL A 6 -7.60 -5.66 -22.47
N ARG A 7 -6.96 -4.49 -22.34
CA ARG A 7 -6.70 -3.87 -21.04
C ARG A 7 -8.03 -3.41 -20.45
N ARG A 8 -8.49 -4.09 -19.39
CA ARG A 8 -9.67 -3.67 -18.63
C ARG A 8 -9.33 -2.37 -17.90
N GLY A 9 -10.08 -1.31 -18.19
CA GLY A 9 -9.95 -0.01 -17.51
C GLY A 9 -10.15 -0.15 -15.99
N ALA A 10 -9.63 0.81 -15.23
CA ALA A 10 -9.73 0.80 -13.78
C ALA A 10 -11.21 0.85 -13.35
N ARG A 11 -11.65 -0.15 -12.59
CA ARG A 11 -13.03 -0.25 -12.04
C ARG A 11 -13.26 0.64 -10.82
N ARG A 12 -12.47 1.71 -10.65
CA ARG A 12 -12.61 2.64 -9.52
C ARG A 12 -13.46 3.84 -9.94
N ALA A 13 -14.43 4.19 -9.11
CA ALA A 13 -15.14 5.45 -9.24
C ALA A 13 -14.13 6.60 -9.13
N GLN A 14 -14.16 7.53 -10.08
CA GLN A 14 -13.37 8.76 -10.05
C GLN A 14 -14.24 9.88 -9.51
N LEU A 15 -13.77 10.55 -8.47
CA LEU A 15 -14.41 11.73 -7.92
C LEU A 15 -13.83 12.98 -8.60
N PRO A 16 -14.64 13.98 -8.94
CA PRO A 16 -14.11 15.26 -9.39
C PRO A 16 -13.31 15.92 -8.27
N ALA A 17 -12.23 16.61 -8.63
CA ALA A 17 -11.45 17.38 -7.67
C ALA A 17 -12.30 18.52 -7.06
N ALA A 18 -11.99 18.89 -5.81
CA ALA A 18 -12.64 20.03 -5.17
C ALA A 18 -12.31 21.34 -5.93
N PRO A 19 -13.27 22.27 -6.09
CA PRO A 19 -13.03 23.54 -6.77
C PRO A 19 -11.86 24.31 -6.13
N GLY A 20 -10.95 24.83 -6.97
CA GLY A 20 -9.77 25.57 -6.52
C GLY A 20 -8.58 24.72 -6.07
N THR A 21 -8.69 23.39 -6.12
CA THR A 21 -7.57 22.47 -5.87
C THR A 21 -6.88 22.11 -7.18
N ASP A 22 -5.54 22.09 -7.20
CA ASP A 22 -4.78 21.53 -8.34
C ASP A 22 -4.93 20.00 -8.35
N PRO A 23 -5.56 19.41 -9.39
CA PRO A 23 -5.73 17.96 -9.48
C PRO A 23 -4.41 17.26 -9.84
N THR A 24 -3.37 17.99 -10.23
CA THR A 24 -2.08 17.44 -10.62
C THR A 24 -1.34 16.93 -9.38
N PRO A 25 -1.03 15.62 -9.29
CA PRO A 25 -0.22 15.12 -8.19
C PRO A 25 1.13 15.83 -8.19
N GLN A 26 1.55 16.31 -7.03
CA GLN A 26 2.88 16.89 -6.87
C GLN A 26 3.91 15.81 -7.23
N LYS A 27 4.68 16.02 -8.31
CA LYS A 27 5.79 15.14 -8.69
C LYS A 27 6.87 15.27 -7.62
N VAL A 28 6.82 14.42 -6.60
CA VAL A 28 7.94 14.26 -5.67
C VAL A 28 9.10 13.65 -6.46
N PRO A 29 10.26 14.33 -6.58
CA PRO A 29 11.43 13.72 -7.17
C PRO A 29 11.73 12.40 -6.46
N LYS A 30 12.12 11.36 -7.19
CA LYS A 30 12.46 10.04 -6.61
C LYS A 30 13.61 10.10 -5.57
N GLN A 31 14.30 11.23 -5.52
CA GLN A 31 15.43 11.56 -4.65
C GLN A 31 15.18 12.79 -3.76
N ALA A 32 14.03 13.46 -3.88
CA ALA A 32 13.68 14.49 -2.92
C ALA A 32 13.34 13.78 -1.63
N ASP A 33 14.19 14.03 -0.64
CA ASP A 33 14.03 13.76 0.78
C ASP A 33 12.80 12.93 1.08
N ALA A 34 13.01 11.61 1.19
CA ALA A 34 11.99 10.76 1.78
C ALA A 34 11.50 11.44 3.06
N PRO A 35 10.17 11.53 3.28
CA PRO A 35 9.65 12.20 4.46
C PRO A 35 10.36 11.64 5.69
N VAL A 36 10.93 12.54 6.49
CA VAL A 36 11.63 12.15 7.72
C VAL A 36 10.61 11.41 8.58
N ARG A 37 10.85 10.12 8.80
CA ARG A 37 10.00 9.32 9.70
C ARG A 37 9.97 9.98 11.07
N ALA A 38 8.78 10.04 11.65
CA ALA A 38 8.63 10.45 13.04
C ALA A 38 9.39 9.45 13.93
N GLY A 39 9.90 9.89 15.09
CA GLY A 39 10.71 9.02 15.95
C GLY A 39 9.96 7.78 16.46
N GLU A 40 8.63 7.88 16.50
CA GLU A 40 7.69 6.83 16.85
C GLU A 40 7.31 5.90 15.68
N ASP A 41 7.63 6.26 14.42
CA ASP A 41 7.34 5.48 13.22
C ASP A 41 8.36 4.33 13.07
N THR A 42 8.20 3.36 13.96
CA THR A 42 9.00 2.14 14.04
C THR A 42 8.11 0.94 13.75
N ASP A 43 8.66 -0.11 13.13
CA ASP A 43 7.91 -1.33 12.82
C ASP A 43 7.30 -1.94 14.10
N ARG A 44 8.01 -1.83 15.23
CA ARG A 44 7.51 -2.21 16.56
C ARG A 44 6.26 -1.42 16.98
N ALA A 45 6.19 -0.11 16.71
CA ALA A 45 5.01 0.70 17.02
C ALA A 45 3.80 0.30 16.16
N TRP A 46 4.04 -0.35 15.02
CA TRP A 46 3.01 -0.89 14.13
C TRP A 46 2.68 -2.35 14.43
N GLY A 47 3.23 -2.91 15.52
CA GLY A 47 2.96 -4.28 15.95
C GLY A 47 3.81 -5.34 15.24
N ASP A 48 4.88 -4.95 14.53
CA ASP A 48 5.89 -5.92 14.08
C ASP A 48 6.82 -6.23 15.26
N THR A 49 6.30 -7.06 16.14
CA THR A 49 7.04 -7.69 17.22
C THR A 49 7.32 -9.13 16.81
N SER A 50 8.59 -9.54 16.80
CA SER A 50 9.01 -10.94 16.60
C SER A 50 8.74 -11.77 17.85
N ASP A 51 7.52 -11.63 18.38
CA ASP A 51 7.08 -12.34 19.56
C ASP A 51 6.77 -13.78 19.17
N SER A 52 7.17 -14.73 20.04
CA SER A 52 6.98 -16.16 19.79
C SER A 52 5.51 -16.54 19.55
N ASN A 53 4.55 -15.71 19.98
CA ASN A 53 3.14 -15.91 19.70
C ASN A 53 2.77 -15.67 18.22
N ASP A 54 3.35 -14.66 17.57
CA ASP A 54 3.06 -14.35 16.16
C ASP A 54 3.70 -15.39 15.23
N GLU A 55 4.88 -15.90 15.59
CA GLU A 55 5.49 -17.04 14.92
C GLU A 55 4.63 -18.30 15.04
N ARG A 56 4.07 -18.57 16.23
CA ARG A 56 3.16 -19.69 16.45
C ARG A 56 1.89 -19.56 15.61
N LEU A 57 1.26 -18.38 15.57
CA LEU A 57 0.04 -18.16 14.79
C LEU A 57 0.26 -18.28 13.27
N LYS A 58 1.44 -17.89 12.77
CA LYS A 58 1.82 -18.09 11.35
C LYS A 58 2.03 -19.57 11.01
N GLY A 59 2.43 -20.40 11.98
CA GLY A 59 2.60 -21.84 11.83
C GLY A 59 1.31 -22.65 12.04
N ASP A 60 0.43 -22.19 12.94
CA ASP A 60 -0.86 -22.80 13.27
C ASP A 60 -1.93 -22.51 12.19
N VAL A 61 -1.62 -22.77 10.92
CA VAL A 61 -2.58 -22.60 9.82
C VAL A 61 -3.51 -23.81 9.79
N PRO A 62 -4.84 -23.63 9.86
CA PRO A 62 -5.77 -24.75 9.80
C PRO A 62 -5.61 -25.52 8.48
N PRO A 63 -5.83 -26.84 8.48
CA PRO A 63 -5.71 -27.65 7.28
C PRO A 63 -6.67 -27.12 6.20
N HIS A 64 -6.18 -27.00 4.97
CA HIS A 64 -7.03 -26.70 3.82
C HIS A 64 -7.77 -28.00 3.44
N TRP A 65 -9.03 -28.10 3.84
CA TRP A 65 -9.96 -29.14 3.39
C TRP A 65 -11.05 -28.52 2.52
#